data_AF-A0A917ANQ3-F1
#
_entry.id   AF-A0A917ANQ3-F1
#
_cell.length_a   1.000
_cell.length_b   1.000
_cell.length_c   1.000
_cell.angle_alpha   90.00
_cell.angle_beta   90.00
_cell.angle_gamma   90.00
#
_symmetry.space_group_name_H-M   'P 1'
#
loop_
_entity.id
_entity.type
_entity.pdbx_description
1 polymer ?
#
loop_
_entity_poly.entity_id
_entity_poly.type
_entity_poly.pdbx_seq_one_letter_code
_entity_poly.pdbx_strand_id
1 'polypeptide(L)'
;MAQHAAPSKDNTPKTSLFDVLKVLLRLGPKQINDEIQLAIGQMKTKGIAAGIAAALMVVGLVFAAFLVVALIIAAVAAFALIFELWAAALIVAGIFLIIALLFALVGYLRLKKALPFVPEDAIRGFRLDLGVAKQGSSFDPKELDRQDAEKRRQKEEAKRAKAEEKKQPGGGEPTPPTYRELLRRTALRRDHIGSLQDQVRARSNKDSLKQEARDAVSGLTGKVRSASTKDDAAPSASKSASSRPAASAAGSSAAEDDSQVGEFVSTRWKPLAVLGASTAAGAVFLRELTKK
;
A
#
# COMPACT_ATOMS: atom_id res chain seq x y z
N MET A 1 -41.88 50.77 65.62
CA MET A 1 -40.55 50.16 65.83
C MET A 1 -40.64 48.69 65.47
N ALA A 2 -39.83 48.22 64.52
CA ALA A 2 -39.52 46.80 64.32
C ALA A 2 -38.29 46.70 63.41
N GLN A 3 -37.16 46.23 63.93
CA GLN A 3 -36.01 45.84 63.11
C GLN A 3 -36.07 44.33 62.91
N HIS A 4 -35.78 43.84 61.70
CA HIS A 4 -35.31 42.47 61.48
C HIS A 4 -34.23 42.46 60.40
N ALA A 5 -33.33 41.48 60.50
CA ALA A 5 -31.99 41.58 59.95
C ALA A 5 -31.90 41.39 58.42
N ALA A 6 -30.83 41.93 57.84
CA ALA A 6 -30.44 41.64 56.47
C ALA A 6 -30.08 40.15 56.29
N PRO A 7 -30.29 39.56 55.10
CA PRO A 7 -29.81 38.21 54.82
C PRO A 7 -28.28 38.15 54.93
N SER A 8 -27.78 37.24 55.77
CA SER A 8 -26.37 36.90 55.85
C SER A 8 -25.89 36.40 54.49
N LYS A 9 -24.70 36.83 54.03
CA LYS A 9 -24.09 36.29 52.81
C LYS A 9 -23.81 34.80 52.98
N ASP A 10 -24.59 33.96 52.29
CA ASP A 10 -24.35 32.53 52.23
C ASP A 10 -22.98 32.25 51.59
N ASN A 11 -22.21 31.37 52.22
CA ASN A 11 -20.87 31.03 51.78
C ASN A 11 -20.92 30.11 50.56
N THR A 12 -21.17 30.67 49.37
CA THR A 12 -21.01 29.94 48.10
C THR A 12 -19.56 29.45 48.00
N PRO A 13 -19.27 28.13 48.09
CA PRO A 13 -17.92 27.64 47.94
C PRO A 13 -17.48 27.92 46.50
N LYS A 14 -16.32 28.58 46.33
CA LYS A 14 -15.76 28.88 45.01
C LYS A 14 -15.37 27.55 44.35
N THR A 15 -16.27 26.99 43.55
CA THR A 15 -16.08 25.68 42.90
C THR A 15 -14.82 25.73 42.06
N SER A 16 -13.79 24.98 42.46
CA SER A 16 -12.48 25.10 41.82
C SER A 16 -12.55 24.61 40.39
N LEU A 17 -11.84 25.26 39.47
CA LEU A 17 -11.63 24.73 38.12
C LEU A 17 -10.98 23.34 38.15
N PHE A 18 -10.18 23.06 39.19
CA PHE A 18 -9.66 21.71 39.45
C PHE A 18 -10.73 20.72 39.90
N ASP A 19 -11.75 21.14 40.65
CA ASP A 19 -12.86 20.25 41.03
C ASP A 19 -13.76 19.98 39.83
N VAL A 20 -14.05 20.98 38.99
CA VAL A 20 -14.78 20.79 37.73
C VAL A 20 -14.01 19.83 36.81
N LEU A 21 -12.69 20.00 36.66
CA LEU A 21 -11.85 19.08 35.89
C LEU A 21 -11.83 17.66 36.49
N LYS A 22 -11.75 17.54 37.82
CA LYS A 22 -11.74 16.25 38.55
C LYS A 22 -13.09 15.54 38.49
N VAL A 23 -14.20 16.27 38.46
CA VAL A 23 -15.54 15.75 38.20
C VAL A 23 -15.66 15.31 36.74
N LEU A 24 -15.21 16.12 35.78
CA LEU A 24 -15.25 15.79 34.35
C LEU A 24 -14.41 14.54 34.02
N LEU A 25 -13.20 14.42 34.58
CA LEU A 25 -12.35 13.22 34.46
C LEU A 25 -12.98 11.98 35.11
N ARG A 26 -13.85 12.14 36.13
CA ARG A 26 -14.52 11.05 36.85
C ARG A 26 -15.85 10.63 36.23
N LEU A 27 -16.56 11.53 35.57
CA LEU A 27 -17.88 11.30 34.95
C LEU A 27 -17.79 11.06 33.44
N GLY A 28 -16.90 11.76 32.72
CA GLY A 28 -16.75 11.66 31.27
C GLY A 28 -16.60 10.21 30.76
N PRO A 29 -15.76 9.35 31.36
CA PRO A 29 -15.65 7.94 30.93
C PRO A 29 -16.95 7.15 31.09
N LYS A 30 -17.79 7.46 32.09
CA LYS A 30 -19.12 6.85 32.25
C LYS A 30 -20.09 7.40 31.22
N GLN A 31 -20.19 8.71 31.06
CA GLN A 31 -21.11 9.33 30.12
C GLN A 31 -20.84 8.90 28.67
N ILE A 32 -19.56 8.78 28.27
CA ILE A 32 -19.17 8.21 26.98
C ILE A 32 -19.61 6.75 26.86
N ASN A 33 -19.40 5.94 27.89
CA ASN A 33 -19.84 4.54 27.89
C ASN A 33 -21.37 4.40 27.82
N ASP A 34 -22.12 5.26 28.51
CA ASP A 34 -23.59 5.22 28.55
C ASP A 34 -24.19 5.65 27.20
N GLU A 35 -23.64 6.69 26.56
CA GLU A 35 -23.97 7.08 25.17
C GLU A 35 -23.62 5.97 24.17
N ILE A 36 -22.49 5.29 24.34
CA ILE A 36 -22.11 4.12 23.52
C ILE A 36 -23.11 2.97 23.72
N GLN A 37 -23.52 2.65 24.94
CA GLN A 37 -24.52 1.61 25.19
C GLN A 37 -25.89 1.97 24.61
N LEU A 38 -26.29 3.25 24.68
CA LEU A 38 -27.53 3.75 24.09
C LEU A 38 -27.49 3.67 22.55
N ALA A 39 -26.36 4.06 21.94
CA ALA A 39 -26.12 3.91 20.51
C ALA A 39 -26.10 2.43 20.08
N ILE A 40 -25.46 1.53 20.83
CA ILE A 40 -25.47 0.08 20.60
C ILE A 40 -26.91 -0.47 20.69
N GLY A 41 -27.70 -0.03 21.67
CA GLY A 41 -29.11 -0.40 21.80
C GLY A 41 -29.93 -0.02 20.57
N GLN A 42 -29.79 1.23 20.09
CA GLN A 42 -30.45 1.67 18.86
C GLN A 42 -29.95 0.94 17.62
N MET A 43 -28.63 0.72 17.49
CA MET A 43 -28.03 -0.03 16.38
C MET A 43 -28.45 -1.49 16.38
N LYS A 44 -28.68 -2.12 17.54
CA LYS A 44 -29.14 -3.52 17.62
C LYS A 44 -30.53 -3.67 17.01
N THR A 45 -31.49 -2.82 17.41
CA THR A 45 -32.86 -2.88 16.89
C THR A 45 -32.93 -2.50 15.41
N LYS A 46 -32.27 -1.40 15.00
CA LYS A 46 -32.24 -0.94 13.60
C LYS A 46 -31.44 -1.91 12.71
N GLY A 47 -30.34 -2.47 13.22
CA GLY A 47 -29.45 -3.40 12.54
C GLY A 47 -30.03 -4.80 12.36
N ILE A 48 -30.87 -5.30 13.28
CA ILE A 48 -31.64 -6.53 13.06
C ILE A 48 -32.62 -6.34 11.90
N ALA A 49 -33.38 -5.24 11.86
CA ALA A 49 -34.30 -4.96 10.76
C ALA A 49 -33.57 -4.81 9.41
N ALA A 50 -32.47 -4.06 9.37
CA ALA A 50 -31.63 -3.92 8.19
C ALA A 50 -30.97 -5.26 7.76
N GLY A 51 -30.55 -6.09 8.72
CA GLY A 51 -29.97 -7.41 8.48
C GLY A 51 -30.98 -8.40 7.91
N ILE A 52 -32.22 -8.40 8.40
CA ILE A 52 -33.31 -9.21 7.83
C ILE A 52 -33.63 -8.74 6.40
N ALA A 53 -33.72 -7.43 6.15
CA ALA A 53 -33.93 -6.89 4.81
C ALA A 53 -32.77 -7.27 3.85
N ALA A 54 -31.53 -7.20 4.30
CA ALA A 54 -30.36 -7.63 3.54
C ALA A 54 -30.36 -9.15 3.26
N ALA A 55 -30.72 -9.98 4.24
CA ALA A 55 -30.84 -11.43 4.06
C ALA A 55 -31.94 -11.79 3.05
N LEU A 56 -33.10 -11.16 3.14
CA LEU A 56 -34.20 -11.34 2.17
C LEU A 56 -33.82 -10.85 0.77
N MET A 57 -33.05 -9.76 0.65
CA MET A 57 -32.47 -9.32 -0.64
C MET A 57 -31.51 -10.36 -1.22
N VAL A 58 -30.64 -10.97 -0.42
CA VAL A 58 -29.72 -12.03 -0.88
C VAL A 58 -30.50 -13.26 -1.34
N VAL A 59 -31.50 -13.71 -0.59
CA VAL A 59 -32.37 -14.84 -0.99
C VAL A 59 -33.14 -14.50 -2.27
N GLY A 60 -33.71 -13.30 -2.38
CA GLY A 60 -34.38 -12.82 -3.58
C GLY A 60 -33.48 -12.77 -4.81
N LEU A 61 -32.21 -12.36 -4.65
CA LEU A 61 -31.21 -12.39 -5.73
C LEU A 61 -30.85 -13.82 -6.17
N VAL A 62 -30.82 -14.79 -5.25
CA VAL A 62 -30.62 -16.22 -5.60
C VAL A 62 -31.81 -16.76 -6.41
N PHE A 63 -33.04 -16.48 -5.99
CA PHE A 63 -34.23 -16.85 -6.77
C PHE A 63 -34.29 -16.13 -8.13
N ALA A 64 -33.89 -14.86 -8.21
CA ALA A 64 -33.78 -14.13 -9.47
C ALA A 64 -32.71 -14.72 -10.40
N ALA A 65 -31.57 -15.19 -9.86
CA ALA A 65 -30.55 -15.88 -10.63
C ALA A 65 -31.06 -17.21 -11.20
N PHE A 66 -31.79 -18.01 -10.42
CA PHE A 66 -32.44 -19.23 -10.92
C PHE A 66 -33.52 -18.93 -11.98
N LEU A 67 -34.30 -17.85 -11.81
CA LEU A 67 -35.26 -17.40 -12.82
C LEU A 67 -34.57 -17.02 -14.14
N VAL A 68 -33.43 -16.31 -14.08
CA VAL A 68 -32.65 -15.99 -15.29
C VAL A 68 -32.14 -17.26 -15.98
N VAL A 69 -31.64 -18.25 -15.24
CA VAL A 69 -31.22 -19.54 -15.82
C VAL A 69 -32.41 -20.28 -16.46
N ALA A 70 -33.57 -20.32 -15.80
CA ALA A 70 -34.78 -20.92 -16.35
C ALA A 70 -35.27 -20.20 -17.63
N LEU A 71 -35.20 -18.87 -17.67
CA LEU A 71 -35.54 -18.06 -18.85
C LEU A 71 -34.54 -18.28 -20.01
N ILE A 72 -33.25 -18.46 -19.72
CA ILE A 72 -32.25 -18.82 -20.75
C ILE A 72 -32.59 -20.20 -21.34
N ILE A 73 -32.88 -21.20 -20.51
CA ILE A 73 -33.26 -22.55 -20.97
C ILE A 73 -34.55 -22.49 -21.80
N ALA A 74 -35.56 -21.75 -21.34
CA ALA A 74 -36.82 -21.57 -22.07
C ALA A 74 -36.62 -20.84 -23.41
N ALA A 75 -35.74 -19.82 -23.46
CA ALA A 75 -35.41 -19.13 -24.71
C ALA A 75 -34.69 -20.05 -25.71
N VAL A 76 -33.71 -20.85 -25.25
CA VAL A 76 -33.03 -21.84 -26.10
C VAL A 76 -34.01 -22.89 -26.62
N ALA A 77 -34.91 -23.39 -25.76
CA ALA A 77 -35.94 -24.34 -26.16
C ALA A 77 -36.93 -23.74 -27.18
N ALA A 78 -37.31 -22.47 -27.04
CA ALA A 78 -38.18 -21.77 -27.99
C ALA A 78 -37.51 -21.55 -29.35
N PHE A 79 -36.22 -21.17 -29.38
CA PHE A 79 -35.46 -21.08 -30.63
C PHE A 79 -35.19 -22.45 -31.26
N ALA A 80 -35.10 -23.52 -30.46
CA ALA A 80 -34.94 -24.89 -30.93
C ALA A 80 -36.18 -25.47 -31.65
N LEU A 81 -37.30 -24.73 -31.69
CA LEU A 81 -38.46 -25.04 -32.54
C LEU A 81 -38.27 -24.62 -34.01
N ILE A 82 -37.23 -23.82 -34.30
CA ILE A 82 -36.96 -23.24 -35.63
C ILE A 82 -35.53 -23.57 -36.10
N PHE A 83 -34.58 -23.69 -35.15
CA PHE A 83 -33.17 -23.95 -35.41
C PHE A 83 -32.70 -25.22 -34.69
N GLU A 84 -31.59 -25.80 -35.15
CA GLU A 84 -30.86 -26.82 -34.39
C GLU A 84 -30.46 -26.34 -32.99
N LEU A 85 -30.51 -27.25 -32.00
CA LEU A 85 -30.33 -26.91 -30.58
C LEU A 85 -28.99 -26.18 -30.29
N TRP A 86 -27.92 -26.58 -30.98
CA TRP A 86 -26.60 -25.95 -30.84
C TRP A 86 -26.59 -24.51 -31.40
N ALA A 87 -27.31 -24.26 -32.50
CA ALA A 87 -27.42 -22.94 -33.11
C ALA A 87 -28.33 -22.02 -32.26
N ALA A 88 -29.46 -22.54 -31.77
CA ALA A 88 -30.33 -21.85 -30.83
C ALA A 88 -29.57 -21.40 -29.56
N ALA A 89 -28.74 -22.28 -28.98
CA ALA A 89 -27.90 -21.96 -27.82
C ALA A 89 -26.90 -20.84 -28.12
N LEU A 90 -26.23 -20.87 -29.28
CA LEU A 90 -25.27 -19.82 -29.67
C LEU A 90 -25.94 -18.46 -29.96
N ILE A 91 -27.14 -18.45 -30.56
CA ILE A 91 -27.91 -17.22 -30.80
C ILE A 91 -28.31 -16.56 -29.47
N VAL A 92 -28.87 -17.32 -28.53
CA VAL A 92 -29.25 -16.81 -27.20
C VAL A 92 -28.02 -16.33 -26.43
N ALA A 93 -26.92 -17.10 -26.45
CA ALA A 93 -25.65 -16.69 -25.82
C ALA A 93 -25.09 -15.39 -26.43
N GLY A 94 -25.20 -15.20 -27.75
CA GLY A 94 -24.79 -13.96 -28.43
C GLY A 94 -25.62 -12.74 -28.00
N ILE A 95 -26.94 -12.89 -27.84
CA ILE A 95 -27.82 -11.83 -27.33
C ILE A 95 -27.43 -11.46 -25.89
N PHE A 96 -27.23 -12.45 -25.02
CA PHE A 96 -26.79 -12.21 -23.64
C PHE A 96 -25.38 -11.60 -23.57
N LEU A 97 -24.47 -11.94 -24.47
CA LEU A 97 -23.15 -11.32 -24.57
C LEU A 97 -23.22 -9.83 -24.94
N ILE A 98 -24.08 -9.45 -25.90
CA ILE A 98 -24.30 -8.03 -26.25
C ILE A 98 -24.85 -7.27 -25.05
N ILE A 99 -25.85 -7.82 -24.35
CA ILE A 99 -26.43 -7.23 -23.14
C ILE A 99 -25.36 -7.08 -22.04
N ALA A 100 -24.55 -8.11 -21.80
CA ALA A 100 -23.45 -8.09 -20.84
C ALA A 100 -22.39 -7.03 -21.19
N LEU A 101 -22.04 -6.87 -22.47
CA LEU A 101 -21.11 -5.83 -22.93
C LEU A 101 -21.69 -4.42 -22.73
N LEU A 102 -22.99 -4.21 -22.95
CA LEU A 102 -23.65 -2.93 -22.65
C LEU A 102 -23.63 -2.62 -21.15
N PHE A 103 -23.97 -3.58 -20.28
CA PHE A 103 -23.88 -3.39 -18.83
C PHE A 103 -22.44 -3.18 -18.35
N ALA A 104 -21.46 -3.92 -18.91
CA ALA A 104 -20.04 -3.73 -18.59
C ALA A 104 -19.54 -2.35 -19.03
N LEU A 105 -19.95 -1.86 -20.21
CA LEU A 105 -19.58 -0.54 -20.70
C LEU A 105 -20.23 0.59 -19.87
N VAL A 106 -21.53 0.48 -19.54
CA VAL A 106 -22.21 1.45 -18.66
C VAL A 106 -21.60 1.42 -17.25
N GLY A 107 -21.32 0.22 -16.71
CA GLY A 107 -20.64 0.03 -15.43
C GLY A 107 -19.25 0.65 -15.41
N TYR A 108 -18.43 0.39 -16.44
CA TYR A 108 -17.12 1.01 -16.63
C TYR A 108 -17.21 2.54 -16.73
N LEU A 109 -18.17 3.08 -17.50
CA LEU A 109 -18.37 4.53 -17.63
C LEU A 109 -18.85 5.18 -16.33
N ARG A 110 -19.65 4.49 -15.51
CA ARG A 110 -20.05 4.95 -14.17
C ARG A 110 -18.86 4.88 -13.20
N LEU A 111 -18.13 3.77 -13.15
CA LEU A 111 -16.95 3.58 -12.31
C LEU A 111 -15.84 4.60 -12.64
N LYS A 112 -15.63 4.87 -13.93
CA LYS A 112 -14.68 5.89 -14.43
C LYS A 112 -15.08 7.33 -14.10
N LYS A 113 -16.36 7.59 -13.86
CA LYS A 113 -16.87 8.88 -13.34
C LYS A 113 -16.85 8.96 -11.81
N ALA A 114 -16.90 7.83 -11.11
CA ALA A 114 -16.84 7.75 -9.66
C ALA A 114 -15.38 7.70 -9.11
N LEU A 115 -14.42 7.30 -9.95
CA LEU A 115 -13.01 7.64 -9.76
C LEU A 115 -12.86 9.17 -9.90
N PRO A 116 -12.43 9.91 -8.86
CA PRO A 116 -11.49 9.48 -7.82
C PRO A 116 -12.09 8.86 -6.55
N PHE A 117 -11.89 7.54 -6.40
CA PHE A 117 -12.03 6.83 -5.11
C PHE A 117 -10.79 6.95 -4.21
N VAL A 118 -9.88 7.88 -4.52
CA VAL A 118 -8.82 8.28 -3.59
C VAL A 118 -9.38 9.39 -2.71
N PRO A 119 -9.65 9.16 -1.41
CA PRO A 119 -10.11 10.21 -0.50
C PRO A 119 -8.97 11.21 -0.29
N GLU A 120 -8.98 12.29 -1.07
CA GLU A 120 -7.86 13.23 -1.16
C GLU A 120 -7.53 13.83 0.22
N ASP A 121 -8.56 14.14 1.02
CA ASP A 121 -8.39 14.67 2.39
C ASP A 121 -7.81 13.66 3.38
N ALA A 122 -8.15 12.37 3.29
CA ALA A 122 -7.59 11.34 4.17
C ALA A 122 -6.12 11.05 3.82
N ILE A 123 -5.77 11.07 2.53
CA ILE A 123 -4.39 10.94 2.06
C ILE A 123 -3.58 12.19 2.40
N ARG A 124 -4.19 13.39 2.36
CA ARG A 124 -3.59 14.66 2.79
C ARG A 124 -3.34 14.68 4.30
N GLY A 125 -4.30 14.24 5.11
CA GLY A 125 -4.16 14.07 6.56
C GLY A 125 -2.98 13.17 6.91
N PHE A 126 -2.97 11.94 6.39
CA PHE A 126 -1.87 10.99 6.64
C PHE A 126 -0.49 11.51 6.17
N ARG A 127 -0.43 12.34 5.12
CA ARG A 127 0.81 13.02 4.68
C ARG A 127 1.18 14.21 5.55
N LEU A 128 0.22 14.92 6.15
CA LEU A 128 0.47 15.91 7.21
C LEU A 128 1.05 15.23 8.44
N ASP A 129 0.43 14.15 8.91
CA ASP A 129 0.86 13.41 10.10
C ASP A 129 2.28 12.86 9.94
N LEU A 130 2.60 12.25 8.78
CA LEU A 130 3.97 11.84 8.44
C LEU A 130 4.94 13.01 8.26
N GLY A 131 4.47 14.17 7.78
CA GLY A 131 5.25 15.39 7.66
C GLY A 131 5.70 15.92 9.02
N VAL A 132 4.74 16.09 9.93
CA VAL A 132 4.94 16.53 11.32
C VAL A 132 5.75 15.48 12.11
N ALA A 133 5.49 14.19 11.94
CA ALA A 133 6.27 13.13 12.61
C ALA A 133 7.75 13.09 12.15
N LYS A 134 8.04 13.52 10.91
CA LYS A 134 9.41 13.54 10.36
C LYS A 134 10.16 14.86 10.61
N GLN A 135 9.46 15.99 10.67
CA GLN A 135 10.06 17.34 10.66
C GLN A 135 9.70 18.18 11.91
N GLY A 136 8.83 17.65 12.79
CA GLY A 136 8.36 18.35 13.97
C GLY A 136 7.65 19.67 13.64
N SER A 137 7.84 20.67 14.49
CA SER A 137 7.31 22.03 14.32
C SER A 137 7.91 22.83 13.15
N SER A 138 8.92 22.30 12.44
CA SER A 138 9.47 22.94 11.24
C SER A 138 8.69 22.62 9.95
N PHE A 139 7.68 21.74 10.02
CA PHE A 139 6.83 21.39 8.89
C PHE A 139 5.81 22.51 8.56
N ASP A 140 5.98 23.21 7.43
CA ASP A 140 4.93 24.09 6.89
C ASP A 140 3.96 23.28 5.99
N PRO A 141 2.69 23.06 6.40
CA PRO A 141 1.72 22.35 5.58
C PRO A 141 1.38 23.08 4.27
N LYS A 142 1.58 24.41 4.18
CA LYS A 142 1.31 25.17 2.96
C LYS A 142 2.27 24.80 1.82
N GLU A 143 3.48 24.38 2.15
CA GLU A 143 4.47 23.95 1.16
C GLU A 143 4.09 22.59 0.54
N LEU A 144 3.49 21.69 1.32
CA LEU A 144 2.93 20.45 0.78
C LEU A 144 1.78 20.73 -0.21
N ASP A 145 0.90 21.67 0.14
CA ASP A 145 -0.22 22.09 -0.71
C ASP A 145 0.26 22.78 -2.01
N ARG A 146 1.33 23.59 -1.95
CA ARG A 146 1.98 24.15 -3.16
C ARG A 146 2.50 23.05 -4.09
N GLN A 147 3.31 22.14 -3.57
CA GLN A 147 3.93 21.08 -4.38
C GLN A 147 2.88 20.13 -4.98
N ASP A 148 1.78 19.87 -4.29
CA ASP A 148 0.67 19.09 -4.83
C ASP A 148 -0.14 19.88 -5.87
N ALA A 149 -0.33 21.20 -5.69
CA ALA A 149 -0.94 22.06 -6.70
C ALA A 149 -0.09 22.17 -7.98
N GLU A 150 1.24 22.27 -7.84
CA GLU A 150 2.18 22.23 -8.97
C GLU A 150 2.16 20.88 -9.68
N LYS A 151 2.18 19.75 -8.95
CA LYS A 151 2.03 18.42 -9.54
C LYS A 151 0.67 18.25 -10.24
N ARG A 152 -0.42 18.83 -9.72
CA ARG A 152 -1.72 18.87 -10.41
C ARG A 152 -1.62 19.67 -11.72
N ARG A 153 -1.03 20.88 -11.70
CA ARG A 153 -0.79 21.72 -12.90
C ARG A 153 0.05 21.02 -13.95
N GLN A 154 1.25 20.53 -13.60
CA GLN A 154 2.13 19.77 -14.50
C GLN A 154 1.43 18.54 -15.10
N LYS A 155 0.59 17.84 -14.32
CA LYS A 155 -0.18 16.67 -14.77
C LYS A 155 -1.38 17.06 -15.64
N GLU A 156 -1.89 18.28 -15.54
CA GLU A 156 -2.85 18.85 -16.48
C GLU A 156 -2.19 19.36 -17.76
N GLU A 157 -1.10 20.11 -17.67
CA GLU A 157 -0.30 20.60 -18.81
C GLU A 157 0.20 19.42 -19.65
N ALA A 158 0.75 18.37 -19.02
CA ALA A 158 1.15 17.14 -19.71
C ALA A 158 -0.04 16.34 -20.28
N LYS A 159 -1.29 16.55 -19.79
CA LYS A 159 -2.51 16.00 -20.42
C LYS A 159 -2.97 16.87 -21.59
N ARG A 160 -2.87 18.20 -21.49
CA ARG A 160 -3.24 19.18 -22.52
C ARG A 160 -2.31 19.05 -23.71
N ALA A 161 -0.99 19.06 -23.50
CA ALA A 161 0.01 18.77 -24.52
C ALA A 161 -0.26 17.43 -25.22
N LYS A 162 -0.50 16.34 -24.48
CA LYS A 162 -0.83 15.01 -25.04
C LYS A 162 -2.24 14.91 -25.66
N ALA A 163 -3.08 15.93 -25.50
CA ALA A 163 -4.38 16.05 -26.17
C ALA A 163 -4.29 16.96 -27.39
N GLU A 164 -3.37 17.92 -27.42
CA GLU A 164 -3.05 18.80 -28.55
C GLU A 164 -2.19 18.06 -29.58
N GLU A 165 -1.18 17.31 -29.14
CA GLU A 165 -0.40 16.31 -29.90
C GLU A 165 -1.33 15.33 -30.64
N LYS A 166 -2.44 14.92 -30.00
CA LYS A 166 -3.48 14.04 -30.59
C LYS A 166 -4.54 14.76 -31.41
N LYS A 167 -4.49 16.09 -31.52
CA LYS A 167 -5.46 16.92 -32.25
C LYS A 167 -4.90 17.60 -33.49
N GLN A 168 -3.59 17.58 -33.73
CA GLN A 168 -2.97 18.16 -34.93
C GLN A 168 -2.97 17.15 -36.09
N PRO A 169 -3.82 17.29 -37.13
CA PRO A 169 -3.83 16.40 -38.29
C PRO A 169 -2.75 16.82 -39.29
N GLY A 170 -1.49 16.85 -38.84
CA GLY A 170 -0.37 17.43 -39.61
C GLY A 170 0.98 17.43 -38.91
N GLY A 171 1.02 17.19 -37.59
CA GLY A 171 2.24 16.71 -36.94
C GLY A 171 2.45 15.26 -37.36
N GLY A 172 3.48 15.00 -38.18
CA GLY A 172 3.81 13.63 -38.61
C GLY A 172 4.16 12.73 -37.42
N GLU A 173 4.08 11.41 -37.61
CA GLU A 173 4.63 10.45 -36.66
C GLU A 173 6.05 10.87 -36.24
N PRO A 174 6.46 10.66 -34.97
CA PRO A 174 7.80 11.05 -34.52
C PRO A 174 8.86 10.31 -35.35
N THR A 175 9.41 11.00 -36.35
CA THR A 175 10.24 10.40 -37.40
C THR A 175 11.32 9.55 -36.77
N PRO A 176 11.48 8.28 -37.19
CA PRO A 176 12.35 7.33 -36.51
C PRO A 176 13.75 7.94 -36.44
N PRO A 177 14.32 8.13 -35.22
CA PRO A 177 15.46 9.01 -35.00
C PRO A 177 16.60 8.63 -35.93
N THR A 178 17.12 9.62 -36.65
CA THR A 178 18.01 9.41 -37.78
C THR A 178 19.19 8.55 -37.36
N TYR A 179 19.71 7.67 -38.21
CA TYR A 179 20.81 6.78 -37.86
C TYR A 179 22.02 7.52 -37.23
N ARG A 180 22.32 8.75 -37.69
CA ARG A 180 23.35 9.62 -37.10
C ARG A 180 23.01 10.13 -35.69
N GLU A 181 21.73 10.37 -35.39
CA GLU A 181 21.24 10.73 -34.05
C GLU A 181 21.26 9.53 -33.11
N LEU A 182 20.88 8.34 -33.60
CA LEU A 182 21.03 7.08 -32.85
C LEU A 182 22.50 6.81 -32.50
N LEU A 183 23.42 7.06 -33.43
CA LEU A 183 24.87 7.01 -33.15
C LEU A 183 25.28 8.05 -32.11
N ARG A 184 24.89 9.34 -32.24
CA ARG A 184 25.19 10.37 -31.21
C ARG A 184 24.64 10.00 -29.82
N ARG A 185 23.37 9.57 -29.73
CA ARG A 185 22.75 9.12 -28.46
C ARG A 185 23.36 7.83 -27.92
N THR A 186 24.15 7.11 -28.71
CA THR A 186 24.86 5.89 -28.27
C THR A 186 26.31 6.18 -27.91
N ALA A 187 26.96 7.18 -28.51
CA ALA A 187 28.23 7.75 -28.04
C ALA A 187 28.04 8.40 -26.66
N LEU A 188 27.12 9.37 -26.54
CA LEU A 188 26.84 10.08 -25.27
C LEU A 188 26.48 9.14 -24.10
N ARG A 189 25.79 8.02 -24.38
CA ARG A 189 25.52 6.99 -23.37
C ARG A 189 26.77 6.21 -22.97
N ARG A 190 27.69 5.97 -23.90
CA ARG A 190 28.98 5.31 -23.65
C ARG A 190 29.87 6.19 -22.78
N ASP A 191 29.94 7.48 -23.09
CA ASP A 191 30.70 8.48 -22.32
C ASP A 191 30.16 8.59 -20.88
N HIS A 192 28.82 8.68 -20.74
CA HIS A 192 28.16 8.71 -19.44
C HIS A 192 28.39 7.42 -18.62
N ILE A 193 28.29 6.24 -19.24
CA ILE A 193 28.59 4.95 -18.59
C ILE A 193 30.07 4.87 -18.18
N GLY A 194 31.00 5.37 -19.01
CA GLY A 194 32.42 5.49 -18.65
C GLY A 194 32.61 6.34 -17.40
N SER A 195 32.03 7.54 -17.37
CA SER A 195 32.12 8.44 -16.21
C SER A 195 31.57 7.84 -14.91
N LEU A 196 30.55 6.97 -15.00
CA LEU A 196 30.02 6.22 -13.85
C LEU A 196 30.95 5.06 -13.46
N GLN A 197 31.51 4.34 -14.43
CA GLN A 197 32.45 3.26 -14.18
C GLN A 197 33.76 3.77 -13.55
N ASP A 198 34.22 4.96 -13.94
CA ASP A 198 35.42 5.58 -13.37
C ASP A 198 35.16 6.14 -11.97
N GLN A 199 33.98 6.71 -11.69
CA GLN A 199 33.55 7.03 -10.32
C GLN A 199 33.51 5.79 -9.42
N VAL A 200 32.94 4.67 -9.92
CA VAL A 200 32.91 3.39 -9.20
C VAL A 200 34.33 2.84 -9.01
N ARG A 201 35.20 2.90 -10.03
CA ARG A 201 36.59 2.41 -9.97
C ARG A 201 37.47 3.24 -9.03
N ALA A 202 37.33 4.56 -9.03
CA ALA A 202 38.01 5.44 -8.09
C ALA A 202 37.58 5.16 -6.65
N ARG A 203 36.26 4.99 -6.42
CA ARG A 203 35.69 4.59 -5.12
C ARG A 203 35.99 3.14 -4.74
N SER A 204 36.30 2.25 -5.69
CA SER A 204 36.64 0.85 -5.41
C SER A 204 38.15 0.59 -5.32
N ASN A 205 39.00 1.62 -5.47
CA ASN A 205 40.43 1.44 -5.37
C ASN A 205 40.82 1.12 -3.92
N LYS A 206 41.14 -0.15 -3.63
CA LYS A 206 41.33 -0.64 -2.25
C LYS A 206 42.40 0.13 -1.48
N ASP A 207 43.35 0.73 -2.17
CA ASP A 207 44.45 1.45 -1.53
C ASP A 207 44.05 2.86 -1.09
N SER A 208 43.12 3.55 -1.77
CA SER A 208 42.53 4.79 -1.24
C SER A 208 41.66 4.51 -0.02
N LEU A 209 40.83 3.46 -0.03
CA LEU A 209 40.08 3.04 1.16
C LEU A 209 41.00 2.63 2.32
N LYS A 210 42.10 1.91 2.06
CA LYS A 210 43.09 1.58 3.09
C LYS A 210 43.80 2.81 3.63
N GLN A 211 44.06 3.81 2.79
CA GLN A 211 44.76 5.03 3.20
C GLN A 211 43.82 5.93 4.01
N GLU A 212 42.61 6.19 3.53
CA GLU A 212 41.55 6.90 4.27
C GLU A 212 41.22 6.21 5.61
N ALA A 213 41.13 4.87 5.64
CA ALA A 213 40.95 4.12 6.88
C ALA A 213 42.18 4.16 7.81
N ARG A 214 43.41 4.16 7.27
CA ARG A 214 44.64 4.31 8.06
C ARG A 214 44.77 5.70 8.62
N ASP A 215 44.41 6.74 7.88
CA ASP A 215 44.47 8.13 8.32
C ASP A 215 43.38 8.42 9.35
N ALA A 216 42.18 7.84 9.20
CA ALA A 216 41.14 7.86 10.22
C ALA A 216 41.58 7.14 11.52
N VAL A 217 42.15 5.94 11.42
CA VAL A 217 42.69 5.20 12.58
C VAL A 217 43.89 5.91 13.21
N SER A 218 44.75 6.53 12.40
CA SER A 218 45.89 7.33 12.86
C SER A 218 45.44 8.57 13.62
N GLY A 219 44.50 9.35 13.06
CA GLY A 219 43.90 10.51 13.71
C GLY A 219 43.20 10.16 15.01
N LEU A 220 42.50 9.01 15.06
CA LEU A 220 41.88 8.52 16.29
C LEU A 220 42.95 8.08 17.32
N THR A 221 43.99 7.35 16.89
CA THR A 221 45.07 6.86 17.75
C THR A 221 45.89 8.01 18.33
N GLY A 222 46.22 9.03 17.53
CA GLY A 222 46.88 10.24 18.00
C GLY A 222 46.06 10.98 19.06
N LYS A 223 44.74 11.09 18.84
CA LYS A 223 43.82 11.77 19.75
C LYS A 223 43.57 11.00 21.06
N VAL A 224 43.64 9.67 21.04
CA VAL A 224 43.68 8.82 22.23
C VAL A 224 45.03 8.95 22.96
N ARG A 225 46.15 8.99 22.24
CA ARG A 225 47.49 9.09 22.85
C ARG A 225 47.72 10.45 23.51
N SER A 226 47.18 11.53 22.95
CA SER A 226 47.16 12.86 23.59
C SER A 226 46.24 12.96 24.81
N ALA A 227 45.38 11.98 25.04
CA ALA A 227 44.46 11.93 26.18
C ALA A 227 44.97 11.06 27.35
N SER A 228 46.15 10.43 27.23
CA SER A 228 46.63 9.39 28.15
C SER A 228 47.93 9.74 28.89
N THR A 229 48.32 11.02 28.94
CA THR A 229 49.36 11.52 29.85
C THR A 229 48.75 12.39 30.93
N LYS A 230 47.99 11.77 31.84
CA LYS A 230 47.74 12.36 33.16
C LYS A 230 47.48 11.31 34.26
N ASP A 231 48.56 11.08 35.02
CA ASP A 231 48.61 10.91 36.48
C ASP A 231 47.79 9.77 37.15
N ASP A 232 48.50 8.67 37.40
CA ASP A 232 48.67 8.00 38.72
C ASP A 232 47.57 7.18 39.44
N ALA A 233 48.11 6.34 40.34
CA ALA A 233 47.49 5.63 41.47
C ALA A 233 46.61 4.37 41.22
N ALA A 234 46.99 3.29 41.91
CA ALA A 234 46.23 2.06 42.15
C ALA A 234 46.21 1.81 43.69
N PRO A 235 45.88 0.62 44.26
CA PRO A 235 45.11 -0.53 43.77
C PRO A 235 44.01 -0.99 44.78
N SER A 236 43.22 -2.04 44.47
CA SER A 236 42.87 -3.12 45.44
C SER A 236 41.96 -4.24 44.87
N ALA A 237 42.15 -5.47 45.40
CA ALA A 237 41.21 -6.59 45.68
C ALA A 237 40.02 -6.94 44.72
N SER A 238 39.62 -8.22 44.53
CA SER A 238 40.18 -9.55 44.89
C SER A 238 39.39 -10.72 44.25
N LYS A 239 40.03 -11.91 44.14
CA LYS A 239 39.55 -13.34 44.26
C LYS A 239 38.02 -13.62 44.14
N SER A 240 37.50 -14.69 43.51
CA SER A 240 37.91 -16.11 43.43
C SER A 240 37.08 -16.83 42.32
N ALA A 241 37.57 -17.77 41.48
CA ALA A 241 37.61 -19.25 41.64
C ALA A 241 36.46 -19.90 42.46
N SER A 242 35.82 -21.03 42.11
CA SER A 242 35.98 -22.05 41.01
C SER A 242 34.57 -22.56 40.56
N SER A 243 34.21 -23.75 40.01
CA SER A 243 34.80 -25.11 39.83
C SER A 243 34.16 -25.92 38.64
N ARG A 244 34.18 -27.27 38.70
CA ARG A 244 33.61 -28.32 37.79
C ARG A 244 33.36 -29.61 38.64
N PRO A 245 32.89 -30.78 38.13
CA PRO A 245 31.67 -31.09 37.35
C PRO A 245 30.92 -32.39 37.80
N ALA A 246 29.68 -32.63 37.32
CA ALA A 246 29.04 -33.95 37.10
C ALA A 246 27.72 -33.73 36.31
N ALA A 247 27.18 -34.51 35.35
CA ALA A 247 27.38 -35.86 34.77
C ALA A 247 26.17 -36.79 34.97
N SER A 248 25.28 -36.92 33.97
CA SER A 248 24.67 -38.20 33.49
C SER A 248 23.60 -37.99 32.39
N ALA A 249 23.21 -39.11 31.75
CA ALA A 249 22.37 -39.31 30.55
C ALA A 249 20.97 -38.62 30.55
N ALA A 250 20.19 -38.56 29.46
CA ALA A 250 20.13 -39.40 28.24
C ALA A 250 19.40 -38.68 27.07
N GLY A 251 19.34 -39.31 25.87
CA GLY A 251 18.27 -39.03 24.88
C GLY A 251 18.68 -38.94 23.41
N SER A 252 18.44 -40.02 22.65
CA SER A 252 18.20 -40.10 21.19
C SER A 252 18.94 -39.17 20.21
N SER A 253 19.75 -39.77 19.35
CA SER A 253 20.25 -39.22 18.09
C SER A 253 19.21 -39.18 16.97
N ALA A 254 19.23 -38.14 16.14
CA ALA A 254 18.75 -38.18 14.75
C ALA A 254 19.53 -37.15 13.90
N ALA A 255 20.26 -37.64 12.91
CA ALA A 255 20.86 -36.88 11.83
C ALA A 255 20.54 -37.60 10.50
N GLU A 256 20.88 -36.98 9.37
CA GLU A 256 20.64 -37.50 8.00
C GLU A 256 19.17 -37.52 7.54
N ASP A 257 18.77 -36.53 6.72
CA ASP A 257 18.33 -36.74 5.33
C ASP A 257 18.03 -35.39 4.66
N ASP A 258 19.01 -34.85 3.93
CA ASP A 258 18.86 -33.63 3.12
C ASP A 258 18.62 -33.96 1.62
N SER A 259 18.52 -35.25 1.28
CA SER A 259 18.44 -35.76 -0.10
C SER A 259 17.01 -35.96 -0.59
N GLN A 260 16.08 -36.43 0.25
CA GLN A 260 14.69 -36.66 -0.19
C GLN A 260 13.98 -35.37 -0.64
N VAL A 261 14.35 -34.20 -0.10
CA VAL A 261 13.68 -32.92 -0.41
C VAL A 261 13.89 -32.51 -1.87
N GLY A 262 15.09 -32.72 -2.42
CA GLY A 262 15.40 -32.37 -3.82
C GLY A 262 14.64 -33.23 -4.83
N GLU A 263 14.54 -34.53 -4.59
CA GLU A 263 13.89 -35.46 -5.52
C GLU A 263 12.36 -35.22 -5.58
N PHE A 264 11.72 -35.04 -4.42
CA PHE A 264 10.27 -34.83 -4.32
C PHE A 264 9.81 -33.55 -5.05
N VAL A 265 10.61 -32.47 -4.97
CA VAL A 265 10.37 -31.24 -5.73
C VAL A 265 10.53 -31.47 -7.23
N SER A 266 11.59 -32.17 -7.65
CA SER A 266 11.87 -32.41 -9.08
C SER A 266 10.75 -33.21 -9.79
N THR A 267 10.13 -34.16 -9.09
CA THR A 267 9.14 -35.07 -9.66
C THR A 267 7.77 -34.41 -9.86
N ARG A 268 7.37 -33.46 -9.00
CA ARG A 268 6.04 -32.83 -9.06
C ARG A 268 5.90 -31.74 -10.13
N TRP A 269 7.00 -31.19 -10.65
CA TRP A 269 6.97 -29.99 -11.52
C TRP A 269 7.16 -30.29 -13.02
N LYS A 270 7.65 -31.48 -13.40
CA LYS A 270 7.82 -31.90 -14.80
C LYS A 270 6.56 -31.76 -15.69
N PRO A 271 5.32 -32.10 -15.27
CA PRO A 271 4.14 -31.96 -16.14
C PRO A 271 3.71 -30.50 -16.41
N LEU A 272 4.17 -29.53 -15.61
CA LEU A 272 3.82 -28.11 -15.81
C LEU A 272 4.70 -27.40 -16.86
N ALA A 273 5.84 -27.98 -17.24
CA ALA A 273 6.70 -27.43 -18.28
C ALA A 273 6.00 -27.30 -19.65
N VAL A 274 5.05 -28.20 -19.95
CA VAL A 274 4.27 -28.19 -21.19
C VAL A 274 3.27 -27.03 -21.26
N LEU A 275 2.83 -26.49 -20.11
CA LEU A 275 1.93 -25.34 -20.05
C LEU A 275 2.63 -23.98 -20.24
N GLY A 276 3.96 -23.93 -20.13
CA GLY A 276 4.75 -22.68 -20.27
C GLY A 276 4.79 -22.11 -21.70
N ALA A 277 4.49 -22.91 -22.73
CA ALA A 277 4.59 -22.49 -24.13
C ALA A 277 3.41 -21.60 -24.60
N SER A 278 2.24 -21.70 -23.98
CA SER A 278 1.00 -21.09 -24.50
C SER A 278 0.90 -19.57 -24.23
N THR A 279 1.44 -19.10 -23.10
CA THR A 279 1.38 -17.69 -22.71
C THR A 279 2.19 -16.77 -23.63
N ALA A 280 3.29 -17.28 -24.20
CA ALA A 280 4.12 -16.54 -25.16
C ALA A 280 3.36 -16.25 -26.47
N ALA A 281 2.60 -17.22 -27.00
CA ALA A 281 1.83 -17.06 -28.23
C ALA A 281 0.71 -16.02 -28.07
N GLY A 282 -0.02 -16.06 -26.96
CA GLY A 282 -1.09 -15.09 -26.67
C GLY A 282 -0.59 -13.64 -26.58
N ALA A 283 0.60 -13.42 -26.01
CA ALA A 283 1.22 -12.09 -25.91
C ALA A 283 1.65 -11.53 -27.28
N VAL A 284 2.07 -12.39 -28.21
CA VAL A 284 2.39 -11.96 -29.59
C VAL A 284 1.11 -11.65 -30.37
N PHE A 285 0.06 -12.48 -30.27
CA PHE A 285 -1.19 -12.27 -30.99
C PHE A 285 -1.91 -10.96 -30.59
N LEU A 286 -1.92 -10.62 -29.29
CA LEU A 286 -2.43 -9.33 -28.80
C LEU A 286 -1.65 -8.11 -29.29
N ARG A 287 -0.36 -8.27 -29.59
CA ARG A 287 0.50 -7.20 -30.11
C ARG A 287 0.27 -6.95 -31.61
N GLU A 288 -0.11 -7.98 -32.37
CA GLU A 288 -0.40 -7.83 -33.80
C GLU A 288 -1.83 -7.26 -34.01
N LEU A 289 -2.80 -7.67 -33.19
CA LEU A 289 -4.16 -7.12 -33.20
C LEU A 289 -4.26 -5.63 -32.81
N THR A 290 -3.19 -5.05 -32.27
CA THR A 290 -3.10 -3.61 -31.95
C THR A 290 -2.32 -2.80 -32.99
N LYS A 291 -2.03 -3.40 -34.16
CA LYS A 291 -1.50 -2.73 -35.36
C LYS A 291 -2.49 -2.78 -36.53
N LYS A 292 -3.55 -1.97 -36.46
CA LYS A 292 -4.37 -1.54 -37.60
C LYS A 292 -5.07 -0.22 -37.28
#